data_AF-A0A4R4N2S8-F1
#
_entry.id   AF-A0A4R4N2S8-F1
#
_cell.length_a   1.000
_cell.length_b   1.000
_cell.length_c   1.000
_cell.angle_alpha   90.00
_cell.angle_beta   90.00
_cell.angle_gamma   90.00
#
_symmetry.space_group_name_H-M   'P 1'
#
loop_
_entity.id
_entity.type
_entity.pdbx_description
1 polymer ?
#
loop_
_entity_poly.entity_id
_entity_poly.type
_entity_poly.pdbx_seq_one_letter_code
_entity_poly.pdbx_strand_id
1 'polypeptide(L)'
;MPLSGDLLRLADAVLFPGFAGHEPPDWLRRRLGEGLAGVALFSRNIAGPAQVARLTAALRAENPSVLVGVDEESGEVTRLEAATGSSRPGAYALGVADDVAMTEALAAELGADLARSGITIDFAPSADVNSNPDNPVIGLRSFGADPALVSRHAGAFVRGLQSAGVAACVKHFPGHGDTAVDSHHGVPEVAADGFKDALLPFADAVREGVKAVMTGHLLVPSYDGELPATLSPKVLTGLLRGELGFQGVIVTDAIEMAAVAGAYGIGGAAARAIAAGADAICVGGEHADESTAAGIRDAIAAAVTQGLLPEERLADAARRVRELAAWTASSGSAATGSQGRAGSGAIAATGARSGARSGDRSGALAGARGDGGAGLVAARRAVRVVRRSTTPELPLAGAPHVVELAPEMNLAIDRHTPWGVGEPLTRLLPGTVVTRLGSGEATGPALERLIGAASGRPLVVVVRDVHRHPWQEEALRHLLSARRDTVVVEMGLPARSDLGAVHIATHGSARVCGQAAAEVLAGSL
;
A
#
# COMPACT_ATOMS: atom_id res chain seq x y z
N MET A 1 -7.28 19.91 37.66
CA MET A 1 -7.61 18.65 38.37
C MET A 1 -6.75 17.55 37.79
N PRO A 2 -6.29 16.56 38.56
CA PRO A 2 -5.66 15.37 37.97
C PRO A 2 -6.65 14.68 37.02
N LEU A 3 -6.16 14.18 35.88
CA LEU A 3 -6.98 13.42 34.93
C LEU A 3 -7.46 12.12 35.58
N SER A 4 -8.72 11.74 35.35
CA SER A 4 -9.25 10.50 35.92
C SER A 4 -8.64 9.28 35.23
N GLY A 5 -8.44 8.19 35.97
CA GLY A 5 -7.91 6.93 35.41
C GLY A 5 -8.82 6.32 34.35
N ASP A 6 -10.13 6.54 34.43
CA ASP A 6 -11.09 6.10 33.41
C ASP A 6 -10.89 6.83 32.07
N LEU A 7 -10.67 8.15 32.10
CA LEU A 7 -10.44 8.94 30.88
C LEU A 7 -9.12 8.57 30.21
N LEU A 8 -8.06 8.33 30.98
CA LEU A 8 -6.78 7.88 30.42
C LEU A 8 -6.92 6.52 29.73
N ARG A 9 -7.66 5.59 30.32
CA ARG A 9 -7.94 4.28 29.72
C ARG A 9 -8.76 4.39 28.43
N LEU A 10 -9.77 5.28 28.41
CA LEU A 10 -10.54 5.54 27.20
C LEU A 10 -9.68 6.17 26.10
N ALA A 11 -8.80 7.10 26.46
CA ALA A 11 -7.84 7.70 25.53
C ALA A 11 -6.86 6.66 24.97
N ASP A 12 -6.38 5.70 25.77
CA ASP A 12 -5.54 4.61 25.27
C ASP A 12 -6.28 3.63 24.35
N ALA A 13 -7.57 3.43 24.59
CA ALA A 13 -8.38 2.51 23.80
C ALA A 13 -8.61 2.97 22.34
N VAL A 14 -8.15 4.18 21.98
CA VAL A 14 -8.25 4.74 20.63
C VAL A 14 -6.89 4.98 19.96
N LEU A 15 -5.77 4.58 20.58
CA LEU A 15 -4.43 4.83 20.03
C LEU A 15 -3.86 3.60 19.30
N PHE A 16 -3.19 3.86 18.18
CA PHE A 16 -2.40 2.91 17.40
C PHE A 16 -0.96 3.45 17.25
N PRO A 17 -0.17 3.49 18.33
CA PRO A 17 1.21 3.94 18.26
C PRO A 17 2.12 2.93 17.56
N GLY A 18 3.07 3.44 16.79
CA GLY A 18 4.27 2.74 16.38
C GLY A 18 5.31 2.69 17.49
N PHE A 19 6.30 1.82 17.31
CA PHE A 19 7.44 1.70 18.20
C PHE A 19 8.70 1.31 17.40
N ALA A 20 9.87 1.37 18.03
CA ALA A 20 11.14 0.98 17.43
C ALA A 20 11.54 -0.45 17.83
N GLY A 21 12.24 -1.14 16.92
CA GLY A 21 12.83 -2.46 17.17
C GLY A 21 11.92 -3.64 16.79
N HIS A 22 12.49 -4.84 16.90
CA HIS A 22 11.88 -6.12 16.50
C HIS A 22 11.17 -6.85 17.64
N GLU A 23 11.06 -6.22 18.81
CA GLU A 23 10.38 -6.75 19.99
C GLU A 23 9.60 -5.62 20.68
N PRO A 24 8.48 -5.89 21.37
CA PRO A 24 7.74 -4.86 22.09
C PRO A 24 8.59 -4.28 23.23
N PRO A 25 8.82 -2.96 23.27
CA PRO A 25 9.54 -2.32 24.37
C PRO A 25 8.71 -2.37 25.66
N ASP A 26 9.39 -2.29 26.81
CA ASP A 26 8.76 -2.41 28.14
C ASP A 26 7.61 -1.44 28.36
N TRP A 27 7.74 -0.20 27.86
CA TRP A 27 6.67 0.79 27.96
C TRP A 27 5.42 0.31 27.25
N LEU A 28 5.55 -0.22 26.03
CA LEU A 28 4.43 -0.66 25.22
C LEU A 28 3.71 -1.83 25.88
N ARG A 29 4.47 -2.79 26.43
CA ARG A 29 3.91 -3.93 27.19
C ARG A 29 3.07 -3.46 28.36
N ARG A 30 3.61 -2.55 29.17
CA ARG A 30 2.90 -1.93 30.29
C ARG A 30 1.60 -1.25 29.82
N ARG A 31 1.66 -0.41 28.78
CA ARG A 31 0.48 0.33 28.28
C ARG A 31 -0.60 -0.60 27.71
N LEU A 32 -0.21 -1.71 27.08
CA LEU A 32 -1.14 -2.74 26.61
C LEU A 32 -1.91 -3.36 27.78
N GLY A 33 -1.23 -3.72 28.87
CA GLY A 33 -1.87 -4.20 30.10
C GLY A 33 -2.78 -3.15 30.78
N GLU A 34 -2.58 -1.87 30.48
CA GLU A 34 -3.37 -0.74 31.02
C GLU A 34 -4.55 -0.32 30.12
N GLY A 35 -4.68 -0.90 28.91
CA GLY A 35 -5.84 -0.68 28.04
C GLY A 35 -5.54 -0.10 26.65
N LEU A 36 -4.27 0.05 26.26
CA LEU A 36 -3.91 0.38 24.88
C LEU A 36 -4.47 -0.69 23.93
N ALA A 37 -5.25 -0.27 22.95
CA ALA A 37 -6.05 -1.18 22.11
C ALA A 37 -5.42 -1.52 20.76
N GLY A 38 -4.48 -0.72 20.26
CA GLY A 38 -3.88 -0.90 18.95
C GLY A 38 -2.37 -0.64 18.93
N VAL A 39 -1.70 -1.14 17.90
CA VAL A 39 -0.33 -0.77 17.51
C VAL A 39 -0.21 -0.70 16.00
N ALA A 40 0.68 0.14 15.48
CA ALA A 40 1.01 0.21 14.05
C ALA A 40 2.44 -0.27 13.80
N LEU A 41 2.60 -1.28 12.94
CA LEU A 41 3.90 -1.80 12.54
C LEU A 41 4.40 -1.11 11.27
N PHE A 42 5.69 -0.83 11.25
CA PHE A 42 6.43 -0.28 10.11
C PHE A 42 7.56 -1.23 9.72
N SER A 43 8.24 -0.98 8.59
CA SER A 43 9.36 -1.83 8.12
C SER A 43 10.44 -2.04 9.20
N ARG A 44 10.70 -1.03 10.05
CA ARG A 44 11.65 -1.11 11.18
C ARG A 44 11.27 -2.13 12.26
N ASN A 45 10.07 -2.68 12.23
CA ASN A 45 9.60 -3.73 13.16
C ASN A 45 9.67 -5.14 12.55
N ILE A 46 10.01 -5.23 11.25
CA ILE A 46 9.84 -6.43 10.44
C ILE A 46 11.21 -6.91 9.95
N ALA A 47 11.71 -7.97 10.57
CA ALA A 47 12.86 -8.73 10.08
C ALA A 47 12.43 -9.95 9.25
N GLY A 48 11.20 -10.43 9.44
CA GLY A 48 10.60 -11.51 8.67
C GLY A 48 9.39 -12.14 9.35
N PRO A 49 8.58 -12.94 8.63
CA PRO A 49 7.26 -13.38 9.11
C PRO A 49 7.26 -14.10 10.45
N ALA A 50 8.25 -14.96 10.69
CA ALA A 50 8.38 -15.71 11.94
C ALA A 50 8.77 -14.83 13.14
N GLN A 51 9.56 -13.77 12.91
CA GLN A 51 9.86 -12.79 13.96
C GLN A 51 8.63 -11.94 14.26
N VAL A 52 7.89 -11.48 13.24
CA VAL A 52 6.66 -10.71 13.44
C VAL A 52 5.63 -11.54 14.20
N ALA A 53 5.48 -12.83 13.90
CA ALA A 53 4.58 -13.72 14.66
C ALA A 53 4.95 -13.80 16.16
N ARG A 54 6.24 -13.82 16.50
CA ARG A 54 6.68 -13.78 17.92
C ARG A 54 6.42 -12.41 18.56
N LEU A 55 6.68 -11.33 17.82
CA LEU A 55 6.38 -9.97 18.26
C LEU A 55 4.89 -9.81 18.56
N THR A 56 4.01 -10.22 17.65
CA THR A 56 2.56 -10.08 17.84
C THR A 56 2.00 -11.02 18.91
N ALA A 57 2.60 -12.20 19.09
CA ALA A 57 2.29 -13.06 20.24
C ALA A 57 2.67 -12.40 21.56
N ALA A 58 3.82 -11.72 21.63
CA ALA A 58 4.26 -11.00 22.81
C ALA A 58 3.34 -9.80 23.14
N LEU A 59 2.83 -9.08 22.13
CA LEU A 59 1.82 -8.04 22.34
C LEU A 59 0.51 -8.61 22.91
N ARG A 60 0.05 -9.74 22.35
CA ARG A 60 -1.20 -10.41 22.78
C ARG A 60 -1.13 -11.03 24.17
N ALA A 61 0.07 -11.37 24.63
CA ALA A 61 0.27 -11.83 26.00
C ALA A 61 -0.10 -10.74 27.04
N GLU A 62 0.09 -9.47 26.68
CA GLU A 62 -0.25 -8.32 27.53
C GLU A 62 -1.72 -7.90 27.33
N ASN A 63 -2.21 -7.88 26.09
CA ASN A 63 -3.60 -7.60 25.75
C ASN A 63 -4.11 -8.56 24.66
N PRO A 64 -4.93 -9.59 25.00
CA PRO A 64 -5.45 -10.56 24.03
C PRO A 64 -6.31 -9.95 22.91
N SER A 65 -6.84 -8.74 23.10
CA SER A 65 -7.68 -8.02 22.14
C SER A 65 -6.93 -6.94 21.35
N VAL A 66 -5.60 -6.85 21.48
CA VAL A 66 -4.83 -5.84 20.76
C VAL A 66 -4.98 -5.99 19.24
N LEU A 67 -5.29 -4.89 18.57
CA LEU A 67 -5.25 -4.79 17.12
C LEU A 67 -3.83 -4.46 16.68
N VAL A 68 -3.29 -5.26 15.77
CA VAL A 68 -1.98 -5.02 15.15
C VAL A 68 -2.22 -4.59 13.71
N GLY A 69 -1.86 -3.34 13.41
CA GLY A 69 -1.95 -2.74 12.09
C GLY A 69 -0.64 -2.76 11.34
N VAL A 70 -0.71 -2.82 10.01
CA VAL A 70 0.43 -2.61 9.09
C VAL A 70 -0.09 -1.90 7.85
N ASP A 71 0.83 -1.33 7.07
CA ASP A 71 0.52 -0.70 5.78
C ASP A 71 1.11 -1.53 4.62
N GLU A 72 0.42 -2.61 4.23
CA GLU A 72 0.87 -3.58 3.23
C GLU A 72 -0.01 -3.53 1.96
N GLU A 73 0.22 -2.56 1.08
CA GLU A 73 -0.55 -2.40 -0.17
C GLU A 73 -0.10 -3.35 -1.29
N SER A 74 0.96 -4.15 -1.07
CA SER A 74 1.77 -4.81 -2.10
C SER A 74 2.51 -3.81 -3.00
N GLY A 75 3.18 -4.30 -4.05
CA GLY A 75 3.88 -3.42 -4.98
C GLY A 75 5.05 -2.68 -4.34
N GLU A 76 4.99 -1.35 -4.36
CA GLU A 76 6.02 -0.47 -3.79
C GLU A 76 5.79 -0.14 -2.32
N VAL A 77 4.55 -0.19 -1.84
CA VAL A 77 4.21 0.01 -0.43
C VAL A 77 4.06 -1.38 0.21
N THR A 78 5.21 -1.96 0.55
CA THR A 78 5.31 -3.25 1.25
C THR A 78 6.16 -3.09 2.51
N ARG A 79 5.75 -3.73 3.61
CA ARG A 79 6.47 -3.77 4.89
C ARG A 79 7.01 -5.18 5.14
N LEU A 80 6.21 -6.21 4.85
CA LEU A 80 6.62 -7.61 4.97
C LEU A 80 7.77 -7.98 4.03
N GLU A 81 7.78 -7.40 2.83
CA GLU A 81 8.79 -7.68 1.80
C GLU A 81 9.71 -6.49 1.52
N ALA A 82 9.72 -5.45 2.37
CA ALA A 82 10.55 -4.25 2.19
C ALA A 82 12.03 -4.60 1.91
N ALA A 83 12.59 -5.59 2.61
CA ALA A 83 13.99 -5.99 2.41
C ALA A 83 14.26 -6.75 1.09
N THR A 84 13.23 -7.28 0.42
CA THR A 84 13.40 -8.17 -0.74
C THR A 84 12.64 -7.74 -1.99
N GLY A 85 11.79 -6.71 -1.89
CA GLY A 85 10.88 -6.26 -2.94
C GLY A 85 9.64 -7.14 -3.05
N SER A 86 8.48 -6.55 -3.30
CA SER A 86 7.20 -7.28 -3.24
C SER A 86 7.11 -8.42 -4.27
N SER A 87 6.65 -9.58 -3.80
CA SER A 87 6.25 -10.74 -4.58
C SER A 87 4.92 -10.56 -5.31
N ARG A 88 4.20 -9.46 -5.04
CA ARG A 88 2.89 -9.14 -5.60
C ARG A 88 2.96 -7.78 -6.30
N PRO A 89 2.35 -7.62 -7.49
CA PRO A 89 2.29 -6.32 -8.12
C PRO A 89 1.43 -5.36 -7.30
N GLY A 90 1.66 -4.06 -7.46
CA GLY A 90 0.84 -3.02 -6.84
C GLY A 90 -0.51 -2.85 -7.53
N ALA A 91 -1.35 -2.00 -6.94
CA ALA A 91 -2.71 -1.74 -7.41
C ALA A 91 -2.78 -1.35 -8.89
N TYR A 92 -1.90 -0.46 -9.37
CA TYR A 92 -1.98 0.02 -10.76
C TYR A 92 -1.75 -1.10 -11.77
N ALA A 93 -0.76 -1.97 -11.54
CA ALA A 93 -0.54 -3.16 -12.36
C ALA A 93 -1.74 -4.14 -12.32
N LEU A 94 -2.39 -4.30 -11.17
CA LEU A 94 -3.63 -5.10 -11.07
C LEU A 94 -4.78 -4.48 -11.87
N GLY A 95 -4.93 -3.15 -11.84
CA GLY A 95 -5.92 -2.44 -12.64
C GLY A 95 -5.64 -2.52 -14.15
N VAL A 96 -4.37 -2.49 -14.56
CA VAL A 96 -3.98 -2.71 -15.97
C VAL A 96 -4.23 -4.15 -16.43
N ALA A 97 -4.11 -5.13 -15.53
CA ALA A 97 -4.47 -6.51 -15.81
C ALA A 97 -6.00 -6.72 -15.87
N ASP A 98 -6.77 -5.91 -15.13
CA ASP A 98 -8.24 -5.88 -15.03
C ASP A 98 -8.89 -7.27 -14.82
N ASP A 99 -8.24 -8.10 -14.00
CA ASP A 99 -8.79 -9.37 -13.53
C ASP A 99 -9.14 -9.24 -12.04
N VAL A 100 -10.42 -9.00 -11.77
CA VAL A 100 -10.97 -8.79 -10.42
C VAL A 100 -10.81 -10.05 -9.57
N ALA A 101 -10.96 -11.24 -10.16
CA ALA A 101 -10.80 -12.51 -9.44
C ALA A 101 -9.34 -12.74 -9.04
N MET A 102 -8.40 -12.38 -9.91
CA MET A 102 -6.97 -12.38 -9.60
C MET A 102 -6.62 -11.39 -8.48
N THR A 103 -7.24 -10.20 -8.48
CA THR A 103 -7.07 -9.21 -7.40
C THR A 103 -7.55 -9.76 -6.06
N GLU A 104 -8.74 -10.36 -6.02
CA GLU A 104 -9.30 -10.97 -4.81
C GLU A 104 -8.43 -12.13 -4.29
N ALA A 105 -7.95 -12.99 -5.19
CA ALA A 105 -7.09 -14.12 -4.83
C ALA A 105 -5.74 -13.65 -4.25
N LEU A 106 -5.11 -12.64 -4.86
CA LEU A 106 -3.85 -12.07 -4.36
C LEU A 106 -4.03 -11.40 -3.00
N ALA A 107 -5.13 -10.67 -2.82
CA ALA A 107 -5.46 -10.06 -1.53
C ALA A 107 -5.78 -11.10 -0.45
N ALA A 108 -6.39 -12.24 -0.81
CA ALA A 108 -6.60 -13.35 0.10
C ALA A 108 -5.29 -14.04 0.51
N GLU A 109 -4.34 -14.22 -0.42
CA GLU A 109 -3.01 -14.72 -0.11
C GLU A 109 -2.25 -13.75 0.81
N LEU A 110 -2.30 -12.45 0.51
CA LEU A 110 -1.73 -11.42 1.37
C LEU A 110 -2.36 -11.44 2.77
N GLY A 111 -3.69 -11.46 2.86
CA GLY A 111 -4.41 -11.55 4.12
C GLY A 111 -4.01 -12.79 4.94
N ALA A 112 -3.78 -13.93 4.27
CA ALA A 112 -3.30 -15.13 4.93
C ALA A 112 -1.85 -14.97 5.46
N ASP A 113 -0.97 -14.29 4.73
CA ASP A 113 0.40 -13.99 5.18
C ASP A 113 0.38 -13.09 6.42
N LEU A 114 -0.43 -12.02 6.38
CA LEU A 114 -0.64 -11.08 7.48
C LEU A 114 -1.21 -11.78 8.72
N ALA A 115 -2.26 -12.59 8.56
CA ALA A 115 -2.88 -13.34 9.64
C ALA A 115 -1.89 -14.32 10.31
N ARG A 116 -1.03 -15.00 9.53
CA ARG A 116 0.02 -15.89 10.08
C ARG A 116 1.09 -15.12 10.86
N SER A 117 1.35 -13.87 10.51
CA SER A 117 2.18 -12.96 11.29
C SER A 117 1.45 -12.32 12.48
N GLY A 118 0.16 -12.64 12.67
CA GLY A 118 -0.66 -12.13 13.76
C GLY A 118 -1.07 -10.67 13.58
N ILE A 119 -1.06 -10.15 12.36
CA ILE A 119 -1.59 -8.84 11.99
C ILE A 119 -3.10 -8.96 11.81
N THR A 120 -3.86 -7.97 12.25
CA THR A 120 -5.35 -8.03 12.31
C THR A 120 -6.04 -6.95 11.51
N ILE A 121 -5.33 -5.86 11.18
CA ILE A 121 -5.81 -4.80 10.31
C ILE A 121 -4.69 -4.47 9.32
N ASP A 122 -5.06 -4.31 8.06
CA ASP A 122 -4.17 -3.83 7.02
C ASP A 122 -4.69 -2.45 6.57
N PHE A 123 -3.79 -1.47 6.50
CA PHE A 123 -4.09 -0.11 6.05
C PHE A 123 -4.15 -0.05 4.51
N ALA A 124 -4.88 -0.99 3.92
CA ALA A 124 -5.01 -1.22 2.49
C ALA A 124 -6.42 -1.75 2.14
N PRO A 125 -6.88 -1.59 0.88
CA PRO A 125 -6.17 -0.97 -0.25
C PRO A 125 -6.30 0.57 -0.28
N SER A 126 -5.48 1.24 -1.09
CA SER A 126 -5.85 2.57 -1.57
C SER A 126 -7.06 2.46 -2.51
N ALA A 127 -8.10 3.22 -2.21
CA ALA A 127 -9.29 3.41 -3.01
C ALA A 127 -9.29 4.78 -3.71
N ASP A 128 -8.13 5.46 -3.73
CA ASP A 128 -7.95 6.74 -4.39
C ASP A 128 -8.04 6.57 -5.92
N VAL A 129 -8.76 7.45 -6.60
CA VAL A 129 -8.81 7.50 -8.07
C VAL A 129 -7.72 8.43 -8.58
N ASN A 130 -6.69 7.88 -9.24
CA ASN A 130 -5.55 8.67 -9.72
C ASN A 130 -5.88 9.41 -11.04
N SER A 131 -6.85 10.33 -10.98
CA SER A 131 -7.27 11.20 -12.10
C SER A 131 -6.18 12.16 -12.53
N ASN A 132 -5.33 12.60 -11.59
CA ASN A 132 -4.20 13.46 -11.86
C ASN A 132 -2.92 12.63 -12.09
N PRO A 133 -2.39 12.57 -13.33
CA PRO A 133 -1.19 11.80 -13.64
C PRO A 133 0.08 12.37 -12.99
N ASP A 134 0.04 13.61 -12.49
CA ASP A 134 1.15 14.26 -11.79
C ASP A 134 1.06 14.13 -10.26
N ASN A 135 0.04 13.44 -9.74
CA ASN A 135 -0.14 13.23 -8.29
C ASN A 135 1.10 12.57 -7.64
N PRO A 136 1.84 13.26 -6.76
CA PRO A 136 3.13 12.77 -6.27
C PRO A 136 3.02 11.63 -5.24
N VAL A 137 1.82 11.41 -4.66
CA VAL A 137 1.62 10.53 -3.50
C VAL A 137 0.89 9.23 -3.84
N ILE A 138 -0.13 9.29 -4.69
CA ILE A 138 -0.98 8.13 -5.02
C ILE A 138 -0.36 7.33 -6.15
N GLY A 139 -0.33 7.87 -7.37
CA GLY A 139 0.34 7.26 -8.51
C GLY A 139 0.03 5.77 -8.69
N LEU A 140 1.07 4.92 -8.56
CA LEU A 140 0.98 3.46 -8.70
C LEU A 140 0.19 2.74 -7.58
N ARG A 141 -0.12 3.44 -6.49
CA ARG A 141 -0.92 2.92 -5.35
C ARG A 141 -2.42 2.86 -5.67
N SER A 142 -2.88 3.60 -6.68
CA SER A 142 -4.25 3.49 -7.18
C SER A 142 -4.37 2.35 -8.19
N PHE A 143 -5.56 1.74 -8.28
CA PHE A 143 -5.89 0.81 -9.37
C PHE A 143 -6.04 1.51 -10.73
N GLY A 144 -6.18 2.84 -10.79
CA GLY A 144 -6.23 3.57 -12.05
C GLY A 144 -6.94 4.93 -11.95
N ALA A 145 -7.21 5.51 -13.11
CA ALA A 145 -7.87 6.82 -13.23
C ALA A 145 -9.41 6.73 -13.42
N ASP A 146 -9.96 5.53 -13.66
CA ASP A 146 -11.40 5.30 -13.80
C ASP A 146 -12.02 4.90 -12.44
N PRO A 147 -12.96 5.69 -11.89
CA PRO A 147 -13.64 5.37 -10.63
C PRO A 147 -14.28 3.98 -10.60
N ALA A 148 -14.85 3.50 -11.72
CA ALA A 148 -15.49 2.18 -11.78
C ALA A 148 -14.47 1.03 -11.77
N LEU A 149 -13.26 1.27 -12.31
CA LEU A 149 -12.11 0.36 -12.20
C LEU A 149 -11.62 0.30 -10.76
N VAL A 150 -11.41 1.46 -10.15
CA VAL A 150 -10.94 1.52 -8.76
C VAL A 150 -11.94 0.84 -7.81
N SER A 151 -13.24 1.09 -7.98
CA SER A 151 -14.28 0.52 -7.12
C SER A 151 -14.29 -1.01 -7.15
N ARG A 152 -14.30 -1.64 -8.35
CA ARG A 152 -14.37 -3.10 -8.46
C ARG A 152 -13.11 -3.81 -7.93
N HIS A 153 -11.93 -3.22 -8.12
CA HIS A 153 -10.69 -3.79 -7.62
C HIS A 153 -10.49 -3.55 -6.12
N ALA A 154 -10.82 -2.35 -5.61
CA ALA A 154 -10.79 -2.08 -4.18
C ALA A 154 -11.74 -3.00 -3.41
N GLY A 155 -12.96 -3.21 -3.92
CA GLY A 155 -13.91 -4.19 -3.37
C GLY A 155 -13.36 -5.62 -3.35
N ALA A 156 -12.76 -6.08 -4.45
CA ALA A 156 -12.09 -7.37 -4.51
C ALA A 156 -10.95 -7.52 -3.49
N PHE A 157 -10.13 -6.49 -3.34
CA PHE A 157 -9.05 -6.49 -2.37
C PHE A 157 -9.59 -6.54 -0.92
N VAL A 158 -10.63 -5.76 -0.62
CA VAL A 158 -11.35 -5.76 0.67
C VAL A 158 -11.89 -7.16 0.98
N ARG A 159 -12.57 -7.81 0.02
CA ARG A 159 -13.08 -9.18 0.21
C ARG A 159 -11.96 -10.17 0.46
N GLY A 160 -10.88 -10.09 -0.31
CA GLY A 160 -9.70 -10.96 -0.18
C GLY A 160 -9.09 -10.89 1.23
N LEU A 161 -8.72 -9.69 1.69
CA LEU A 161 -8.18 -9.49 3.04
C LEU A 161 -9.12 -9.98 4.14
N GLN A 162 -10.39 -9.57 4.07
CA GLN A 162 -11.38 -9.90 5.11
C GLN A 162 -11.72 -11.40 5.13
N SER A 163 -11.60 -12.11 4.01
CA SER A 163 -11.77 -13.58 3.96
C SER A 163 -10.73 -14.32 4.80
N ALA A 164 -9.54 -13.73 4.98
CA ALA A 164 -8.48 -14.25 5.84
C ALA A 164 -8.59 -13.80 7.31
N GLY A 165 -9.65 -13.06 7.66
CA GLY A 165 -9.86 -12.52 9.02
C GLY A 165 -9.05 -11.26 9.32
N VAL A 166 -8.44 -10.63 8.30
CA VAL A 166 -7.73 -9.35 8.42
C VAL A 166 -8.67 -8.22 8.01
N ALA A 167 -8.84 -7.22 8.87
CA ALA A 167 -9.67 -6.06 8.56
C ALA A 167 -9.02 -5.23 7.44
N ALA A 168 -9.72 -5.04 6.33
CA ALA A 168 -9.31 -4.10 5.30
C ALA A 168 -9.64 -2.66 5.73
N CYS A 169 -8.81 -1.71 5.29
CA CYS A 169 -8.96 -0.30 5.57
C CYS A 169 -8.76 0.52 4.29
N VAL A 170 -9.85 0.95 3.66
CA VAL A 170 -9.76 1.75 2.44
C VAL A 170 -9.29 3.17 2.74
N LYS A 171 -8.43 3.72 1.88
CA LYS A 171 -7.79 5.03 2.08
C LYS A 171 -7.54 5.79 0.76
N HIS A 172 -7.35 7.10 0.76
CA HIS A 172 -7.44 8.02 1.90
C HIS A 172 -8.73 8.84 1.75
N PHE A 173 -9.72 8.57 2.60
CA PHE A 173 -11.05 9.14 2.46
C PHE A 173 -11.05 10.66 2.56
N PRO A 174 -11.80 11.39 1.69
CA PRO A 174 -12.72 10.91 0.64
C PRO A 174 -12.11 10.72 -0.76
N GLY A 175 -10.78 10.73 -0.88
CA GLY A 175 -10.05 10.47 -2.13
C GLY A 175 -8.94 11.50 -2.38
N HIS A 176 -7.71 11.03 -2.44
CA HIS A 176 -6.50 11.85 -2.53
C HIS A 176 -5.92 11.90 -3.97
N GLY A 177 -6.48 11.14 -4.91
CA GLY A 177 -5.87 10.90 -6.21
C GLY A 177 -5.87 12.08 -7.21
N ASP A 178 -6.58 13.18 -6.89
CA ASP A 178 -6.62 14.40 -7.72
C ASP A 178 -5.73 15.55 -7.21
N THR A 179 -4.95 15.34 -6.15
CA THR A 179 -4.16 16.42 -5.54
C THR A 179 -2.85 16.69 -6.27
N ALA A 180 -2.55 17.97 -6.55
CA ALA A 180 -1.29 18.40 -7.19
C ALA A 180 -0.25 18.94 -6.21
N VAL A 181 -0.60 19.13 -4.94
CA VAL A 181 0.27 19.73 -3.91
C VAL A 181 0.95 18.64 -3.10
N ASP A 182 2.27 18.73 -2.98
CA ASP A 182 3.04 17.98 -1.99
C ASP A 182 2.67 18.47 -0.59
N SER A 183 2.18 17.57 0.26
CA SER A 183 1.75 17.84 1.65
C SER A 183 2.83 18.47 2.55
N HIS A 184 4.09 18.56 2.10
CA HIS A 184 5.15 19.34 2.75
C HIS A 184 5.02 20.88 2.54
N HIS A 185 4.21 21.33 1.57
CA HIS A 185 4.07 22.76 1.18
C HIS A 185 2.67 23.35 1.42
N GLY A 186 1.70 22.55 1.86
CA GLY A 186 0.33 22.98 2.15
C GLY A 186 -0.60 21.79 2.37
N VAL A 187 -1.85 22.04 2.76
CA VAL A 187 -2.88 20.99 2.82
C VAL A 187 -3.36 20.73 1.38
N PRO A 188 -3.26 19.50 0.85
CA PRO A 188 -3.78 19.18 -0.47
C PRO A 188 -5.29 19.43 -0.56
N GLU A 189 -5.78 19.91 -1.70
CA GLU A 189 -7.22 20.15 -1.91
C GLU A 189 -7.76 19.26 -3.03
N VAL A 190 -8.98 18.75 -2.86
CA VAL A 190 -9.70 18.02 -3.92
C VAL A 190 -10.54 18.99 -4.74
N ALA A 191 -10.41 18.93 -6.06
CA ALA A 191 -11.23 19.74 -6.96
C ALA A 191 -12.71 19.37 -6.81
N ALA A 192 -13.57 20.39 -6.74
CA ALA A 192 -15.02 20.21 -6.54
C ALA A 192 -15.65 19.31 -7.62
N ASP A 193 -15.16 19.44 -8.86
CA ASP A 193 -15.70 18.79 -10.05
C ASP A 193 -15.43 17.27 -10.04
N GLY A 194 -14.28 16.85 -9.49
CA GLY A 194 -13.84 15.46 -9.40
C GLY A 194 -14.27 14.73 -8.12
N PHE A 195 -14.91 15.42 -7.18
CA PHE A 195 -15.21 14.87 -5.86
C PHE A 195 -16.12 13.64 -5.89
N LYS A 196 -17.16 13.63 -6.75
CA LYS A 196 -18.08 12.49 -6.84
C LYS A 196 -17.38 11.22 -7.33
N ASP A 197 -16.48 11.39 -8.27
CA ASP A 197 -15.67 10.31 -8.85
C ASP A 197 -14.67 9.77 -7.83
N ALA A 198 -14.02 10.67 -7.07
CA ALA A 198 -13.14 10.30 -5.97
C ALA A 198 -13.88 9.55 -4.83
N LEU A 199 -15.14 9.91 -4.56
CA LEU A 199 -15.95 9.31 -3.50
C LEU A 199 -16.48 7.92 -3.85
N LEU A 200 -16.69 7.62 -5.14
CA LEU A 200 -17.38 6.40 -5.59
C LEU A 200 -16.77 5.11 -5.02
N PRO A 201 -15.44 4.88 -5.08
CA PRO A 201 -14.84 3.67 -4.52
C PRO A 201 -15.07 3.49 -3.02
N PHE A 202 -15.11 4.59 -2.26
CA PHE A 202 -15.40 4.54 -0.82
C PHE A 202 -16.85 4.19 -0.55
N ALA A 203 -17.79 4.78 -1.30
CA ALA A 203 -19.20 4.45 -1.18
C ALA A 203 -19.45 2.96 -1.50
N ASP A 204 -18.79 2.43 -2.53
CA ASP A 204 -18.87 1.02 -2.91
C ASP A 204 -18.26 0.12 -1.82
N ALA A 205 -17.06 0.45 -1.31
CA ALA A 205 -16.42 -0.30 -0.23
C ALA A 205 -17.26 -0.34 1.06
N VAL A 206 -17.96 0.75 1.40
CA VAL A 206 -18.90 0.79 2.54
C VAL A 206 -20.07 -0.16 2.32
N ARG A 207 -20.66 -0.20 1.11
CA ARG A 207 -21.73 -1.16 0.78
C ARG A 207 -21.26 -2.61 0.79
N GLU A 208 -20.00 -2.85 0.43
CA GLU A 208 -19.36 -4.17 0.51
C GLU A 208 -18.99 -4.59 1.95
N GLY A 209 -19.12 -3.69 2.93
CA GLY A 209 -18.93 -4.00 4.34
C GLY A 209 -17.46 -3.99 4.79
N VAL A 210 -16.65 -3.09 4.21
CA VAL A 210 -15.29 -2.78 4.68
C VAL A 210 -15.27 -2.49 6.19
N LYS A 211 -14.24 -2.96 6.90
CA LYS A 211 -14.17 -2.83 8.37
C LYS A 211 -13.60 -1.50 8.85
N ALA A 212 -12.71 -0.90 8.08
CA ALA A 212 -12.10 0.37 8.42
C ALA A 212 -12.02 1.32 7.22
N VAL A 213 -11.99 2.61 7.52
CA VAL A 213 -11.72 3.68 6.55
C VAL A 213 -10.66 4.58 7.16
N MET A 214 -9.57 4.83 6.42
CA MET A 214 -8.54 5.78 6.83
C MET A 214 -8.80 7.14 6.18
N THR A 215 -8.78 8.21 6.99
CA THR A 215 -9.04 9.58 6.53
C THR A 215 -7.80 10.20 5.94
N GLY A 216 -7.90 10.94 4.83
CA GLY A 216 -6.78 11.74 4.31
C GLY A 216 -6.68 13.14 4.93
N HIS A 217 -5.46 13.68 5.00
CA HIS A 217 -5.20 15.04 5.47
C HIS A 217 -5.30 16.07 4.33
N LEU A 218 -6.49 16.17 3.73
CA LEU A 218 -6.78 17.03 2.59
C LEU A 218 -8.04 17.87 2.81
N LEU A 219 -8.11 19.06 2.23
CA LEU A 219 -9.32 19.88 2.21
C LEU A 219 -10.32 19.36 1.17
N VAL A 220 -11.60 19.50 1.52
CA VAL A 220 -12.72 19.09 0.67
C VAL A 220 -13.66 20.27 0.55
N PRO A 221 -13.35 21.30 -0.26
CA PRO A 221 -14.09 22.57 -0.27
C PRO A 221 -15.60 22.42 -0.55
N SER A 222 -16.00 21.35 -1.25
CA SER A 222 -17.40 21.00 -1.50
C SER A 222 -18.19 20.60 -0.23
N TYR A 223 -17.52 20.25 0.86
CA TYR A 223 -18.10 19.91 2.16
C TYR A 223 -17.58 20.82 3.28
N ASP A 224 -16.27 20.98 3.36
CA ASP A 224 -15.57 21.79 4.34
C ASP A 224 -14.31 22.43 3.74
N GLY A 225 -14.37 23.75 3.52
CA GLY A 225 -13.25 24.53 3.02
C GLY A 225 -12.29 25.02 4.10
N GLU A 226 -12.60 24.78 5.39
CA GLU A 226 -11.80 25.31 6.51
C GLU A 226 -10.95 24.23 7.18
N LEU A 227 -11.46 22.99 7.25
CA LEU A 227 -10.83 21.89 7.97
C LEU A 227 -10.47 20.74 7.04
N PRO A 228 -9.26 20.15 7.17
CA PRO A 228 -8.93 18.89 6.50
C PRO A 228 -9.95 17.81 6.86
N ALA A 229 -10.18 16.85 5.95
CA ALA A 229 -11.16 15.77 6.11
C ALA A 229 -11.02 15.04 7.45
N THR A 230 -9.79 14.76 7.91
CA THR A 230 -9.51 14.16 9.23
C THR A 230 -10.04 14.94 10.42
N LEU A 231 -10.15 16.27 10.32
CA LEU A 231 -10.58 17.16 11.39
C LEU A 231 -12.01 17.70 11.18
N SER A 232 -12.66 17.38 10.07
CA SER A 232 -13.96 17.93 9.70
C SER A 232 -15.11 17.03 10.16
N PRO A 233 -16.00 17.49 11.07
CA PRO A 233 -17.22 16.76 11.40
C PRO A 233 -18.19 16.68 10.22
N LYS A 234 -18.15 17.64 9.28
CA LYS A 234 -18.97 17.60 8.06
C LYS A 234 -18.56 16.42 7.17
N VAL A 235 -17.26 16.12 7.10
CA VAL A 235 -16.75 15.01 6.29
C VAL A 235 -16.86 13.67 7.04
N LEU A 236 -16.37 13.57 8.27
CA LEU A 236 -16.37 12.28 8.98
C LEU A 236 -17.75 11.87 9.48
N THR A 237 -18.49 12.79 10.10
CA THR A 237 -19.81 12.49 10.67
C THR A 237 -20.93 12.75 9.67
N GLY A 238 -20.91 13.88 8.96
CA GLY A 238 -21.92 14.22 7.96
C GLY A 238 -21.90 13.26 6.77
N LEU A 239 -20.81 13.27 6.00
CA LEU A 239 -20.68 12.48 4.78
C LEU A 239 -20.47 10.99 5.07
N LEU A 240 -19.41 10.60 5.78
CA LEU A 240 -19.05 9.18 5.92
C LEU A 240 -20.03 8.40 6.80
N ARG A 241 -20.36 8.91 7.99
CA ARG A 241 -21.35 8.24 8.87
C ARG A 241 -22.79 8.46 8.42
N GLY A 242 -23.15 9.69 8.08
CA GLY A 242 -24.52 10.08 7.76
C GLY A 242 -24.95 9.63 6.36
N GLU A 243 -24.36 10.21 5.32
CA GLU A 243 -24.78 9.98 3.93
C GLU A 243 -24.38 8.60 3.40
N LEU A 244 -23.14 8.16 3.67
CA LEU A 244 -22.66 6.85 3.23
C LEU A 244 -23.05 5.70 4.19
N GLY A 245 -23.48 6.02 5.41
CA GLY A 245 -23.96 5.03 6.37
C GLY A 245 -22.86 4.14 6.98
N PHE A 246 -21.59 4.52 6.88
CA PHE A 246 -20.48 3.68 7.35
C PHE A 246 -20.56 3.43 8.86
N GLN A 247 -20.46 2.17 9.30
CA GLN A 247 -20.53 1.79 10.73
C GLN A 247 -19.23 1.19 11.30
N GLY A 248 -18.21 0.96 10.47
CA GLY A 248 -16.91 0.41 10.88
C GLY A 248 -16.03 1.42 11.64
N VAL A 249 -14.73 1.17 11.72
CA VAL A 249 -13.77 2.06 12.41
C VAL A 249 -13.25 3.13 11.47
N ILE A 250 -13.29 4.39 11.87
CA ILE A 250 -12.60 5.49 11.18
C ILE A 250 -11.23 5.66 11.82
N VAL A 251 -10.16 5.45 11.05
CA VAL A 251 -8.77 5.62 11.50
C VAL A 251 -8.21 6.89 10.88
N THR A 252 -7.41 7.66 11.61
CA THR A 252 -6.66 8.76 10.99
C THR A 252 -5.54 8.20 10.10
N ASP A 253 -5.12 8.94 9.08
CA ASP A 253 -3.74 8.81 8.60
C ASP A 253 -2.76 9.25 9.71
N ALA A 254 -1.46 9.17 9.47
CA ALA A 254 -0.42 9.48 10.46
C ALA A 254 -0.62 10.89 11.04
N ILE A 255 -1.13 10.97 12.27
CA ILE A 255 -1.62 12.21 12.86
C ILE A 255 -0.50 13.24 13.11
N GLU A 256 0.75 12.80 13.10
CA GLU A 256 1.93 13.68 13.20
C GLU A 256 2.21 14.50 11.92
N MET A 257 1.55 14.21 10.80
CA MET A 257 1.77 14.93 9.55
C MET A 257 1.42 16.42 9.67
N ALA A 258 2.26 17.26 9.06
CA ALA A 258 2.18 18.72 9.18
C ALA A 258 0.82 19.32 8.75
N ALA A 259 0.13 18.69 7.79
CA ALA A 259 -1.18 19.09 7.29
C ALA A 259 -2.27 19.17 8.39
N VAL A 260 -2.09 18.46 9.50
CA VAL A 260 -3.00 18.50 10.66
C VAL A 260 -2.28 18.89 11.95
N ALA A 261 -1.10 18.33 12.22
CA ALA A 261 -0.36 18.61 13.45
C ALA A 261 0.26 20.02 13.46
N GLY A 262 0.54 20.62 12.30
CA GLY A 262 1.20 21.93 12.23
C GLY A 262 0.41 23.04 12.93
N ALA A 263 -0.92 22.99 12.88
CA ALA A 263 -1.80 24.00 13.49
C ALA A 263 -2.14 23.72 14.97
N TYR A 264 -2.13 22.46 15.40
CA TYR A 264 -2.71 22.06 16.69
C TYR A 264 -1.76 21.24 17.58
N GLY A 265 -0.58 20.90 17.10
CA GLY A 265 0.27 19.86 17.67
C GLY A 265 -0.37 18.47 17.54
N ILE A 266 0.44 17.42 17.75
CA ILE A 266 0.01 16.02 17.58
C ILE A 266 -1.17 15.68 18.49
N GLY A 267 -1.07 15.99 19.78
CA GLY A 267 -2.14 15.73 20.76
C GLY A 267 -3.43 16.53 20.51
N GLY A 268 -3.31 17.79 20.09
CA GLY A 268 -4.46 18.63 19.76
C GLY A 268 -5.17 18.18 18.48
N ALA A 269 -4.40 17.78 17.46
CA ALA A 269 -4.93 17.19 16.23
C ALA A 269 -5.66 15.87 16.52
N ALA A 270 -5.09 14.99 17.35
CA ALA A 270 -5.71 13.73 17.75
C ALA A 270 -7.07 13.94 18.46
N ALA A 271 -7.14 14.85 19.45
CA ALA A 271 -8.39 15.15 20.14
C ALA A 271 -9.46 15.70 19.19
N ARG A 272 -9.08 16.60 18.25
CA ARG A 272 -9.98 17.15 17.23
C ARG A 272 -10.47 16.11 16.25
N ALA A 273 -9.60 15.19 15.81
CA ALA A 273 -9.99 14.10 14.92
C ALA A 273 -11.05 13.20 15.57
N ILE A 274 -10.89 12.86 16.86
CA ILE A 274 -11.89 12.07 17.59
C ILE A 274 -13.21 12.85 17.71
N ALA A 275 -13.13 14.15 18.04
CA ALA A 275 -14.30 15.01 18.12
C ALA A 275 -15.04 15.13 16.77
N ALA A 276 -14.30 15.12 15.65
CA ALA A 276 -14.86 15.15 14.30
C ALA A 276 -15.55 13.84 13.89
N GLY A 277 -15.08 12.70 14.41
CA GLY A 277 -15.68 11.39 14.15
C GLY A 277 -14.69 10.23 13.98
N ALA A 278 -13.38 10.47 14.07
CA ALA A 278 -12.38 9.40 14.05
C ALA A 278 -12.51 8.53 15.32
N ASP A 279 -12.26 7.23 15.18
CA ASP A 279 -12.34 6.25 16.27
C ASP A 279 -10.97 5.76 16.74
N ALA A 280 -9.98 5.83 15.86
CA ALA A 280 -8.61 5.40 16.12
C ALA A 280 -7.61 6.41 15.56
N ILE A 281 -6.54 6.65 16.32
CA ILE A 281 -5.45 7.56 15.98
C ILE A 281 -4.23 6.75 15.59
N CYS A 282 -3.86 6.81 14.31
CA CYS A 282 -2.60 6.25 13.83
C CYS A 282 -1.47 7.24 14.13
N VAL A 283 -0.42 6.78 14.80
CA VAL A 283 0.77 7.58 15.09
C VAL A 283 2.01 6.71 15.06
N GLY A 284 3.14 7.26 14.66
CA GLY A 284 4.45 6.65 14.87
C GLY A 284 5.18 6.26 13.60
N GLY A 285 4.89 6.90 12.47
CA GLY A 285 5.80 6.91 11.33
C GLY A 285 7.14 7.53 11.75
N GLU A 286 7.08 8.74 12.33
CA GLU A 286 8.26 9.50 12.77
C GLU A 286 8.46 9.47 14.30
N HIS A 287 7.37 9.38 15.06
CA HIS A 287 7.39 9.53 16.52
C HIS A 287 6.99 8.23 17.23
N ALA A 288 7.98 7.41 17.60
CA ALA A 288 7.78 6.03 18.04
C ALA A 288 8.17 5.76 19.51
N ASP A 289 8.19 6.81 20.34
CA ASP A 289 8.61 6.77 21.74
C ASP A 289 7.43 6.90 22.73
N GLU A 290 7.69 6.51 23.98
CA GLU A 290 6.68 6.56 25.06
C GLU A 290 6.15 7.97 25.32
N SER A 291 7.00 8.99 25.25
CA SER A 291 6.61 10.36 25.60
C SER A 291 5.60 10.92 24.59
N THR A 292 5.77 10.59 23.31
CA THR A 292 4.79 10.91 22.26
C THR A 292 3.45 10.24 22.56
N ALA A 293 3.43 8.91 22.78
CA ALA A 293 2.19 8.18 23.03
C ALA A 293 1.47 8.65 24.31
N ALA A 294 2.21 8.91 25.39
CA ALA A 294 1.68 9.46 26.63
C ALA A 294 1.15 10.89 26.45
N GLY A 295 1.88 11.74 25.71
CA GLY A 295 1.47 13.11 25.42
C GLY A 295 0.15 13.19 24.65
N ILE A 296 -0.05 12.30 23.66
CA ILE A 296 -1.31 12.22 22.91
C ILE A 296 -2.46 11.78 23.82
N ARG A 297 -2.26 10.72 24.62
CA ARG A 297 -3.27 10.26 25.58
C ARG A 297 -3.70 11.37 26.54
N ASP A 298 -2.72 12.05 27.14
CA ASP A 298 -2.98 13.09 28.12
C ASP A 298 -3.68 14.28 27.47
N ALA A 299 -3.34 14.63 26.24
CA ALA A 299 -4.02 15.67 25.47
C ALA A 299 -5.49 15.32 25.16
N ILE A 300 -5.78 14.07 24.77
CA ILE A 300 -7.15 13.59 24.53
C ILE A 300 -7.97 13.68 25.81
N ALA A 301 -7.44 13.16 26.92
CA ALA A 301 -8.12 13.21 28.21
C ALA A 301 -8.33 14.65 28.71
N ALA A 302 -7.32 15.53 28.53
CA ALA A 302 -7.45 16.95 28.85
C ALA A 302 -8.53 17.64 28.00
N ALA A 303 -8.62 17.35 26.70
CA ALA A 303 -9.65 17.89 25.83
C ALA A 303 -11.07 17.54 26.30
N VAL A 304 -11.27 16.35 26.89
CA VAL A 304 -12.54 15.99 27.53
C VAL A 304 -12.82 16.86 28.74
N THR A 305 -11.85 17.00 29.65
CA THR A 305 -12.04 17.84 30.85
C THR A 305 -12.25 19.33 30.55
N GLN A 306 -11.78 19.78 29.38
CA GLN A 306 -11.94 21.14 28.89
C GLN A 306 -13.24 21.35 28.08
N GLY A 307 -14.01 20.29 27.82
CA GLY A 307 -15.23 20.34 27.02
C GLY A 307 -15.01 20.48 25.51
N LEU A 308 -13.78 20.26 25.04
CA LEU A 308 -13.42 20.29 23.61
C LEU A 308 -13.72 18.96 22.90
N LEU A 309 -13.77 17.87 23.65
CA LEU A 309 -14.13 16.53 23.18
C LEU A 309 -15.22 15.96 24.11
N PRO A 310 -16.44 15.68 23.63
CA PRO A 310 -17.44 15.01 24.46
C PRO A 310 -16.95 13.64 24.95
N GLU A 311 -17.10 13.33 26.24
CA GLU A 311 -16.68 12.03 26.81
C GLU A 311 -17.41 10.86 26.14
N GLU A 312 -18.70 11.03 25.84
CA GLU A 312 -19.51 10.05 25.11
C GLU A 312 -18.95 9.73 23.71
N ARG A 313 -18.35 10.72 23.04
CA ARG A 313 -17.73 10.55 21.73
C ARG A 313 -16.46 9.70 21.84
N LEU A 314 -15.64 9.95 22.85
CA LEU A 314 -14.45 9.14 23.14
C LEU A 314 -14.83 7.70 23.53
N ALA A 315 -15.88 7.54 24.34
CA ALA A 315 -16.39 6.22 24.72
C ALA A 315 -16.94 5.43 23.52
N ASP A 316 -17.63 6.10 22.59
CA ASP A 316 -18.11 5.50 21.33
C ASP A 316 -16.95 5.07 20.42
N ALA A 317 -15.93 5.92 20.25
CA ALA A 317 -14.71 5.57 19.53
C ALA A 317 -14.06 4.30 20.09
N ALA A 318 -13.81 4.28 21.40
CA ALA A 318 -13.23 3.12 22.09
C ALA A 318 -14.10 1.86 21.96
N ARG A 319 -15.44 2.00 21.94
CA ARG A 319 -16.37 0.87 21.71
C ARG A 319 -16.20 0.29 20.31
N ARG A 320 -16.12 1.13 19.27
CA ARG A 320 -15.94 0.68 17.88
C ARG A 320 -14.61 -0.03 17.66
N VAL A 321 -13.53 0.45 18.28
CA VAL A 321 -12.22 -0.23 18.26
C VAL A 321 -12.31 -1.62 18.90
N ARG A 322 -13.00 -1.76 20.04
CA ARG A 322 -13.23 -3.07 20.67
C ARG A 322 -14.11 -4.00 19.83
N GLU A 323 -15.11 -3.47 19.13
CA GLU A 323 -15.94 -4.25 18.21
C GLU A 323 -15.15 -4.79 17.02
N LEU A 324 -14.21 -3.99 16.50
CA LEU A 324 -13.28 -4.45 15.48
C LEU A 324 -12.37 -5.57 16.00
N ALA A 325 -11.83 -5.43 17.22
CA ALA A 325 -11.05 -6.49 17.86
C ALA A 325 -11.84 -7.79 18.05
N ALA A 326 -13.12 -7.69 18.44
CA ALA A 326 -13.99 -8.86 18.55
C ALA A 326 -14.26 -9.53 17.18
N TRP A 327 -14.44 -8.72 16.13
CA TRP A 327 -14.61 -9.21 14.76
C TRP A 327 -13.37 -9.95 14.25
N THR A 328 -12.15 -9.42 14.47
CA THR A 328 -10.91 -10.05 14.02
C THR A 328 -10.65 -11.36 14.77
N ALA A 329 -10.93 -11.41 16.08
CA ALA A 329 -10.79 -12.63 16.88
C ALA A 329 -11.73 -13.75 16.43
N SER A 330 -12.99 -13.43 16.15
CA SER A 330 -13.98 -14.43 15.68
C SER A 330 -13.70 -14.89 14.24
N SER A 331 -13.30 -13.98 13.36
CA SER A 331 -13.02 -14.27 11.94
C SER A 331 -11.73 -15.07 11.76
N GLY A 332 -10.68 -14.77 12.53
CA GLY A 332 -9.42 -15.53 12.50
C GLY A 332 -9.57 -16.99 12.95
N SER A 333 -10.46 -17.26 13.92
CA SER A 333 -10.78 -18.63 14.36
C SER A 333 -11.49 -19.43 13.26
N ALA A 334 -12.41 -18.80 12.52
CA ALA A 334 -13.11 -19.45 11.41
C ALA A 334 -12.17 -19.75 10.23
N ALA A 335 -11.26 -18.82 9.89
CA ALA A 335 -10.29 -18.98 8.81
C ALA A 335 -9.32 -20.16 9.08
N THR A 336 -8.79 -20.27 10.29
CA THR A 336 -7.87 -21.36 10.70
C THR A 336 -8.56 -22.73 10.73
N GLY A 337 -9.83 -22.79 11.14
CA GLY A 337 -10.64 -24.01 11.12
C GLY A 337 -10.96 -24.53 9.71
N SER A 338 -11.08 -23.64 8.72
CA SER A 338 -11.31 -24.02 7.32
C SER A 338 -10.05 -24.58 6.65
N GLN A 339 -8.86 -24.01 6.93
CA GLN A 339 -7.59 -24.47 6.38
C GLN A 339 -7.14 -25.81 6.97
N GLY A 340 -7.43 -26.08 8.25
CA GLY A 340 -7.14 -27.36 8.91
C GLY A 340 -7.91 -28.57 8.35
N ARG A 341 -9.07 -28.34 7.70
CA ARG A 341 -9.86 -29.42 7.05
C ARG A 341 -9.41 -29.73 5.62
N ALA A 342 -8.77 -28.79 4.93
CA ALA A 342 -8.27 -29.00 3.57
C ALA A 342 -6.89 -29.71 3.51
N GLY A 343 -6.17 -29.80 4.65
CA GLY A 343 -4.80 -30.34 4.72
C GLY A 343 -4.66 -31.82 5.11
N SER A 344 -5.75 -32.58 5.34
CA SER A 344 -5.69 -33.99 5.74
C SER A 344 -6.52 -34.86 4.81
N GLY A 345 -5.96 -35.19 3.65
CA GLY A 345 -6.56 -36.10 2.68
C GLY A 345 -5.46 -36.80 1.88
N ALA A 346 -4.82 -37.80 2.49
CA ALA A 346 -3.95 -38.72 1.78
C ALA A 346 -4.77 -39.47 0.71
N ILE A 347 -4.48 -39.22 -0.57
CA ILE A 347 -5.13 -39.90 -1.68
C ILE A 347 -4.45 -41.26 -1.87
N ALA A 348 -5.07 -42.31 -1.33
CA ALA A 348 -4.79 -43.68 -1.72
C ALA A 348 -5.45 -43.95 -3.08
N ALA A 349 -4.63 -44.37 -4.06
CA ALA A 349 -5.06 -44.71 -5.40
C ALA A 349 -5.84 -46.03 -5.41
N THR A 350 -7.10 -46.00 -5.86
CA THR A 350 -7.74 -47.14 -6.54
C THR A 350 -8.71 -46.59 -7.59
N GLY A 351 -8.61 -47.12 -8.82
CA GLY A 351 -9.40 -46.68 -9.96
C GLY A 351 -10.72 -47.41 -10.11
N ALA A 352 -11.72 -46.72 -10.66
CA ALA A 352 -12.75 -47.27 -11.55
C ALA A 352 -13.54 -46.12 -12.19
N ARG A 353 -14.00 -46.34 -13.42
CA ARG A 353 -14.60 -45.36 -14.35
C ARG A 353 -16.10 -45.13 -14.09
N SER A 354 -16.61 -44.08 -14.76
CA SER A 354 -18.01 -43.62 -14.96
C SER A 354 -18.39 -42.48 -14.01
N GLY A 355 -18.97 -41.35 -14.41
CA GLY A 355 -19.54 -40.92 -15.68
C GLY A 355 -20.80 -40.11 -15.40
N ALA A 356 -20.70 -38.78 -15.23
CA ALA A 356 -21.82 -37.82 -15.37
C ALA A 356 -21.35 -36.38 -15.20
N ARG A 357 -21.92 -35.49 -16.01
CA ARG A 357 -21.61 -34.05 -16.11
C ARG A 357 -22.35 -33.25 -15.03
N SER A 358 -21.63 -32.37 -14.35
CA SER A 358 -22.15 -31.11 -13.79
C SER A 358 -21.02 -30.09 -13.78
N GLY A 359 -21.23 -28.95 -14.42
CA GLY A 359 -20.21 -27.93 -14.68
C GLY A 359 -19.71 -27.27 -13.41
N ASP A 360 -18.46 -27.59 -13.05
CA ASP A 360 -17.74 -27.00 -11.94
C ASP A 360 -16.83 -25.87 -12.46
N ARG A 361 -17.06 -24.64 -11.98
CA ARG A 361 -16.23 -23.46 -12.25
C ARG A 361 -15.02 -23.36 -11.31
N SER A 362 -14.67 -24.43 -10.59
CA SER A 362 -13.47 -24.50 -9.74
C SER A 362 -12.18 -24.92 -10.50
N GLY A 363 -12.29 -25.37 -11.75
CA GLY A 363 -11.18 -26.01 -12.48
C GLY A 363 -10.19 -25.08 -13.19
N ALA A 364 -10.43 -23.76 -13.26
CA ALA A 364 -9.60 -22.85 -14.05
C ALA A 364 -8.32 -22.36 -13.34
N LEU A 365 -8.18 -22.58 -12.03
CA LEU A 365 -7.02 -22.13 -11.23
C LEU A 365 -6.03 -23.24 -10.89
N ALA A 366 -6.37 -24.52 -11.14
CA ALA A 366 -5.43 -25.63 -10.95
C ALA A 366 -4.32 -25.67 -12.03
N GLY A 367 -4.43 -24.86 -13.09
CA GLY A 367 -3.44 -24.73 -14.17
C GLY A 367 -2.33 -23.70 -13.92
N ALA A 368 -2.36 -22.95 -12.81
CA ALA A 368 -1.39 -21.89 -12.50
C ALA A 368 -0.11 -22.39 -11.79
N ARG A 369 0.40 -23.58 -12.16
CA ARG A 369 1.72 -24.09 -11.73
C ARG A 369 2.79 -23.89 -12.81
N GLY A 370 2.74 -22.76 -13.51
CA GLY A 370 3.81 -22.32 -14.40
C GLY A 370 4.78 -21.43 -13.62
N ASP A 371 5.87 -22.02 -13.12
CA ASP A 371 7.17 -21.48 -12.63
C ASP A 371 7.28 -20.13 -11.88
N GLY A 372 6.18 -19.44 -11.56
CA GLY A 372 6.16 -18.23 -10.74
C GLY A 372 4.76 -17.98 -10.21
N GLY A 373 4.64 -17.74 -8.90
CA GLY A 373 3.36 -17.65 -8.20
C GLY A 373 2.39 -16.61 -8.77
N ALA A 374 1.17 -16.55 -8.21
CA ALA A 374 0.08 -15.70 -8.70
C ALA A 374 0.50 -14.23 -8.94
N GLY A 375 1.38 -13.69 -8.10
CA GLY A 375 1.91 -12.33 -8.25
C GLY A 375 2.71 -12.12 -9.54
N LEU A 376 3.54 -13.09 -9.94
CA LEU A 376 4.26 -12.99 -11.22
C LEU A 376 3.29 -13.10 -12.39
N VAL A 377 2.32 -14.01 -12.34
CA VAL A 377 1.27 -14.13 -13.38
C VAL A 377 0.54 -12.80 -13.56
N ALA A 378 0.20 -12.12 -12.48
CA ALA A 378 -0.43 -10.81 -12.51
C ALA A 378 0.50 -9.74 -13.12
N ALA A 379 1.76 -9.69 -12.69
CA ALA A 379 2.76 -8.76 -13.24
C ALA A 379 2.94 -8.94 -14.76
N ARG A 380 3.02 -10.19 -15.24
CA ARG A 380 3.10 -10.53 -16.66
C ARG A 380 1.93 -9.98 -17.47
N ARG A 381 0.69 -10.10 -16.95
CA ARG A 381 -0.51 -9.56 -17.59
C ARG A 381 -0.55 -8.03 -17.62
N ALA A 382 0.15 -7.37 -16.70
CA ALA A 382 0.24 -5.92 -16.66
C ALA A 382 1.26 -5.35 -17.66
N VAL A 383 2.21 -6.15 -18.18
CA VAL A 383 3.23 -5.63 -19.10
C VAL A 383 2.60 -5.17 -20.42
N ARG A 384 3.06 -4.02 -20.93
CA ARG A 384 2.75 -3.54 -22.28
C ARG A 384 4.04 -3.25 -23.03
N VAL A 385 4.12 -3.66 -24.29
CA VAL A 385 5.30 -3.48 -25.15
C VAL A 385 4.89 -2.70 -26.40
N VAL A 386 5.54 -1.55 -26.62
CA VAL A 386 5.39 -0.74 -27.82
C VAL A 386 6.69 -0.77 -28.61
N ARG A 387 6.62 -1.14 -29.90
CA ARG A 387 7.77 -1.21 -30.80
C ARG A 387 7.67 -0.10 -31.83
N ARG A 388 8.73 0.71 -31.95
CA ARG A 388 8.84 1.83 -32.90
C ARG A 388 9.91 1.64 -33.96
N SER A 389 10.78 0.67 -33.75
CA SER A 389 11.85 0.27 -34.66
C SER A 389 11.87 -1.26 -34.77
N THR A 390 12.42 -1.76 -35.88
CA THR A 390 12.74 -3.19 -36.03
C THR A 390 14.01 -3.57 -35.27
N THR A 391 14.79 -2.59 -34.83
CA THR A 391 16.00 -2.77 -34.01
C THR A 391 15.88 -1.99 -32.69
N PRO A 392 16.24 -2.59 -31.54
CA PRO A 392 16.75 -3.94 -31.40
C PRO A 392 15.62 -4.97 -31.55
N GLU A 393 15.97 -6.17 -32.02
CA GLU A 393 15.06 -7.29 -31.95
C GLU A 393 14.93 -7.74 -30.49
N LEU A 394 13.72 -8.19 -30.12
CA LEU A 394 13.49 -8.90 -28.87
C LEU A 394 13.24 -10.38 -29.21
N PRO A 395 13.84 -11.33 -28.49
CA PRO A 395 14.72 -11.15 -27.33
C PRO A 395 16.06 -10.49 -27.66
N LEU A 396 16.68 -9.88 -26.64
CA LEU A 396 18.01 -9.28 -26.78
C LEU A 396 19.03 -10.34 -27.20
N ALA A 397 19.85 -10.01 -28.20
CA ALA A 397 20.86 -10.92 -28.77
C ALA A 397 22.02 -11.27 -27.81
N GLY A 398 22.11 -10.62 -26.65
CA GLY A 398 23.15 -10.86 -25.66
C GLY A 398 22.98 -10.01 -24.40
N ALA A 399 23.91 -10.16 -23.45
CA ALA A 399 23.85 -9.49 -22.16
C ALA A 399 23.89 -7.95 -22.28
N PRO A 400 22.83 -7.22 -21.86
CA PRO A 400 22.78 -5.77 -22.00
C PRO A 400 23.67 -5.03 -21.01
N HIS A 401 23.89 -3.75 -21.29
CA HIS A 401 24.18 -2.74 -20.29
C HIS A 401 22.85 -2.09 -19.87
N VAL A 402 22.51 -2.20 -18.60
CA VAL A 402 21.31 -1.63 -17.98
C VAL A 402 21.66 -0.34 -17.28
N VAL A 403 20.95 0.74 -17.58
CA VAL A 403 21.04 2.04 -16.90
C VAL A 403 19.76 2.27 -16.12
N GLU A 404 19.82 2.21 -14.80
CA GLU A 404 18.68 2.49 -13.94
C GLU A 404 18.74 3.96 -13.47
N LEU A 405 17.83 4.79 -13.98
CA LEU A 405 17.65 6.17 -13.50
C LEU A 405 16.77 6.12 -12.25
N ALA A 406 17.37 6.37 -11.09
CA ALA A 406 16.75 6.14 -9.79
C ALA A 406 16.32 7.47 -9.14
N PRO A 407 15.05 7.89 -9.28
CA PRO A 407 14.54 9.04 -8.55
C PRO A 407 14.41 8.75 -7.06
N GLU A 408 14.31 9.82 -6.26
CA GLU A 408 13.89 9.71 -4.87
C GLU A 408 12.43 9.25 -4.80
N MET A 409 12.13 8.43 -3.80
CA MET A 409 10.84 7.78 -3.61
C MET A 409 10.02 8.55 -2.56
N ASN A 410 8.69 8.52 -2.66
CA ASN A 410 7.84 9.15 -1.66
C ASN A 410 7.92 8.43 -0.29
N LEU A 411 7.49 9.12 0.78
CA LEU A 411 7.58 8.64 2.16
C LEU A 411 6.78 7.36 2.45
N ALA A 412 5.79 7.01 1.62
CA ALA A 412 5.04 5.78 1.80
C ALA A 412 5.88 4.55 1.44
N ILE A 413 6.95 4.72 0.67
CA ILE A 413 7.78 3.61 0.18
C ILE A 413 9.04 3.53 1.03
N ASP A 414 9.37 2.32 1.50
CA ASP A 414 10.62 2.14 2.24
C ASP A 414 11.81 2.38 1.30
N ARG A 415 12.67 3.33 1.67
CA ARG A 415 13.84 3.79 0.89
C ARG A 415 14.82 2.68 0.50
N HIS A 416 14.79 1.55 1.19
CA HIS A 416 15.66 0.40 0.93
C HIS A 416 15.00 -0.70 0.10
N THR A 417 13.73 -0.52 -0.30
CA THR A 417 13.03 -1.54 -1.09
C THR A 417 13.70 -1.73 -2.45
N PRO A 418 14.19 -2.94 -2.76
CA PRO A 418 14.87 -3.18 -4.02
C PRO A 418 13.87 -3.19 -5.17
N TRP A 419 14.27 -2.58 -6.28
CA TRP A 419 13.52 -2.57 -7.54
C TRP A 419 14.48 -2.43 -8.73
N GLY A 420 13.98 -2.75 -9.92
CA GLY A 420 14.72 -2.66 -11.17
C GLY A 420 14.60 -3.95 -11.98
N VAL A 421 15.28 -3.97 -13.13
CA VAL A 421 15.39 -5.18 -13.96
C VAL A 421 16.78 -5.80 -13.89
N GLY A 422 17.75 -5.12 -13.28
CA GLY A 422 19.15 -5.56 -13.27
C GLY A 422 19.36 -6.97 -12.68
N GLU A 423 18.81 -7.23 -11.49
CA GLU A 423 18.90 -8.53 -10.82
C GLU A 423 18.23 -9.67 -11.61
N PRO A 424 16.95 -9.57 -12.01
CA PRO A 424 16.32 -10.65 -12.75
C PRO A 424 16.94 -10.85 -14.14
N LEU A 425 17.38 -9.78 -14.81
CA LEU A 425 18.01 -9.87 -16.11
C LEU A 425 19.44 -10.44 -16.03
N THR A 426 20.17 -10.21 -14.94
CA THR A 426 21.48 -10.86 -14.71
C THR A 426 21.34 -12.38 -14.58
N ARG A 427 20.24 -12.86 -13.99
CA ARG A 427 19.95 -14.30 -13.90
C ARG A 427 19.61 -14.92 -15.26
N LEU A 428 18.81 -14.21 -16.07
CA LEU A 428 18.38 -14.70 -17.40
C LEU A 428 19.45 -14.53 -18.48
N LEU A 429 20.24 -13.46 -18.42
CA LEU A 429 21.33 -13.13 -19.35
C LEU A 429 22.62 -12.86 -18.55
N PRO A 430 23.37 -13.92 -18.17
CA PRO A 430 24.63 -13.78 -17.45
C PRO A 430 25.62 -12.85 -18.15
N GLY A 431 26.28 -12.00 -17.38
CA GLY A 431 27.17 -10.95 -17.88
C GLY A 431 26.51 -9.59 -18.02
N THR A 432 25.20 -9.45 -17.76
CA THR A 432 24.50 -8.15 -17.70
C THR A 432 25.24 -7.19 -16.77
N VAL A 433 25.47 -5.96 -17.24
CA VAL A 433 26.11 -4.89 -16.45
C VAL A 433 25.02 -3.91 -16.04
N VAL A 434 24.99 -3.52 -14.77
CA VAL A 434 24.00 -2.58 -14.24
C VAL A 434 24.72 -1.33 -13.75
N THR A 435 24.26 -0.16 -14.18
CA THR A 435 24.69 1.14 -13.67
C THR A 435 23.47 1.88 -13.18
N ARG A 436 23.50 2.31 -11.92
CA ARG A 436 22.40 3.06 -11.30
C ARG A 436 22.83 4.51 -11.10
N LEU A 437 21.99 5.45 -11.50
CA LEU A 437 22.28 6.88 -11.44
C LEU A 437 21.12 7.61 -10.76
N GLY A 438 21.43 8.33 -9.69
CA GLY A 438 20.51 9.24 -9.03
C GLY A 438 20.50 10.64 -9.65
N SER A 439 19.66 11.50 -9.07
CA SER A 439 19.63 12.93 -9.41
C SER A 439 21.01 13.55 -9.17
N GLY A 440 21.54 14.26 -10.18
CA GLY A 440 22.87 14.86 -10.14
C GLY A 440 24.02 13.96 -10.61
N GLU A 441 23.84 12.64 -10.68
CA GLU A 441 24.86 11.71 -11.20
C GLU A 441 24.77 11.52 -12.72
N ALA A 442 23.56 11.67 -13.29
CA ALA A 442 23.27 11.53 -14.72
C ALA A 442 23.74 12.73 -15.57
N THR A 443 24.98 13.16 -15.36
CA THR A 443 25.60 14.27 -16.12
C THR A 443 26.01 13.84 -17.53
N GLY A 444 26.05 14.77 -18.48
CA GLY A 444 26.50 14.51 -19.86
C GLY A 444 27.82 13.70 -19.93
N PRO A 445 28.91 14.10 -19.25
CA PRO A 445 30.14 13.33 -19.23
C PRO A 445 30.01 11.91 -18.64
N ALA A 446 29.13 11.70 -17.66
CA ALA A 446 28.86 10.38 -17.10
C ALA A 446 28.11 9.50 -18.12
N LEU A 447 27.10 10.06 -18.79
CA LEU A 447 26.33 9.38 -19.83
C LEU A 447 27.22 9.02 -21.03
N GLU A 448 28.13 9.89 -21.45
CA GLU A 448 29.09 9.59 -22.54
C GLU A 448 30.04 8.44 -22.20
N ARG A 449 30.57 8.41 -20.96
CA ARG A 449 31.37 7.27 -20.50
C ARG A 449 30.57 5.97 -20.49
N LEU A 450 29.29 6.05 -20.09
CA LEU A 450 28.40 4.90 -20.10
C LEU A 450 28.15 4.39 -21.51
N ILE A 451 27.84 5.29 -22.46
CA ILE A 451 27.64 4.93 -23.87
C ILE A 451 28.88 4.22 -24.42
N GLY A 452 30.08 4.72 -24.11
CA GLY A 452 31.33 4.07 -24.47
C GLY A 452 31.49 2.67 -23.86
N ALA A 453 31.18 2.52 -22.57
CA ALA A 453 31.23 1.24 -21.86
C ALA A 453 30.18 0.21 -22.38
N ALA A 454 29.04 0.69 -22.87
CA ALA A 454 27.98 -0.12 -23.46
C ALA A 454 28.21 -0.46 -24.95
N SER A 455 29.37 -0.11 -25.51
CA SER A 455 29.71 -0.39 -26.91
C SER A 455 29.70 -1.90 -27.20
N GLY A 456 29.07 -2.29 -28.30
CA GLY A 456 28.91 -3.70 -28.70
C GLY A 456 27.87 -4.49 -27.89
N ARG A 457 27.11 -3.84 -27.01
CA ARG A 457 26.08 -4.47 -26.17
C ARG A 457 24.72 -3.78 -26.36
N PRO A 458 23.59 -4.50 -26.21
CA PRO A 458 22.29 -3.84 -26.14
C PRO A 458 22.23 -2.86 -24.97
N LEU A 459 21.62 -1.70 -25.17
CA LEU A 459 21.41 -0.70 -24.12
C LEU A 459 19.95 -0.77 -23.64
N VAL A 460 19.77 -0.97 -22.35
CA VAL A 460 18.46 -0.92 -21.67
C VAL A 460 18.49 0.24 -20.69
N VAL A 461 17.53 1.15 -20.79
CA VAL A 461 17.37 2.26 -19.85
C VAL A 461 16.10 2.03 -19.06
N VAL A 462 16.22 1.90 -17.74
CA VAL A 462 15.10 1.78 -16.82
C VAL A 462 14.82 3.16 -16.24
N VAL A 463 13.58 3.60 -16.39
CA VAL A 463 13.07 4.87 -15.88
C VAL A 463 11.89 4.61 -14.95
N ARG A 464 11.58 5.62 -14.16
CA ARG A 464 10.43 5.61 -13.28
C ARG A 464 9.77 6.97 -13.27
N ASP A 465 8.49 7.02 -13.63
CA ASP A 465 7.69 8.24 -13.62
C ASP A 465 8.37 9.37 -14.41
N VAL A 466 8.91 9.05 -15.61
CA VAL A 466 9.82 9.95 -16.35
C VAL A 466 9.25 11.35 -16.56
N HIS A 467 7.93 11.49 -16.69
CA HIS A 467 7.25 12.78 -16.85
C HIS A 467 7.32 13.68 -15.62
N ARG A 468 7.56 13.12 -14.43
CA ARG A 468 7.70 13.85 -13.17
C ARG A 468 9.12 14.28 -12.86
N HIS A 469 10.10 13.80 -13.63
CA HIS A 469 11.52 13.99 -13.37
C HIS A 469 12.24 14.58 -14.60
N PRO A 470 12.31 15.91 -14.72
CA PRO A 470 12.96 16.57 -15.87
C PRO A 470 14.39 16.08 -16.15
N TRP A 471 15.16 15.76 -15.09
CA TRP A 471 16.51 15.23 -15.21
C TRP A 471 16.55 13.82 -15.84
N GLN A 472 15.54 12.97 -15.58
CA GLN A 472 15.42 11.67 -16.25
C GLN A 472 15.09 11.86 -17.73
N GLU A 473 14.19 12.78 -18.05
CA GLU A 473 13.84 13.09 -19.44
C GLU A 473 15.07 13.60 -20.21
N GLU A 474 15.90 14.44 -19.59
CA GLU A 474 17.15 14.92 -20.16
C GLU A 474 18.17 13.80 -20.38
N ALA A 475 18.42 12.99 -19.36
CA ALA A 475 19.33 11.85 -19.48
C ALA A 475 18.85 10.84 -20.53
N LEU A 476 17.55 10.55 -20.57
CA LEU A 476 16.96 9.66 -21.56
C LEU A 476 17.12 10.24 -22.97
N ARG A 477 16.83 11.53 -23.17
CA ARG A 477 17.01 12.20 -24.48
C ARG A 477 18.45 12.12 -24.95
N HIS A 478 19.42 12.33 -24.05
CA HIS A 478 20.86 12.17 -24.34
C HIS A 478 21.16 10.74 -24.80
N LEU A 479 20.81 9.72 -24.01
CA LEU A 479 21.08 8.31 -24.32
C LEU A 479 20.42 7.88 -25.64
N LEU A 480 19.16 8.25 -25.86
CA LEU A 480 18.42 7.96 -27.09
C LEU A 480 18.99 8.69 -28.31
N SER A 481 19.66 9.83 -28.13
CA SER A 481 20.34 10.54 -29.21
C SER A 481 21.58 9.82 -29.72
N ALA A 482 22.32 9.19 -28.80
CA ALA A 482 23.55 8.44 -29.11
C ALA A 482 23.26 6.99 -29.54
N ARG A 483 22.24 6.36 -28.94
CA ARG A 483 21.87 4.95 -29.16
C ARG A 483 20.40 4.83 -29.52
N ARG A 484 20.09 4.94 -30.82
CA ARG A 484 18.70 4.84 -31.35
C ARG A 484 18.06 3.47 -31.14
N ASP A 485 18.87 2.44 -30.91
CA ASP A 485 18.51 1.05 -30.63
C ASP A 485 18.25 0.77 -29.13
N THR A 486 18.12 1.80 -28.30
CA THR A 486 17.89 1.64 -26.86
C THR A 486 16.48 1.11 -26.57
N VAL A 487 16.38 0.12 -25.69
CA VAL A 487 15.11 -0.30 -25.06
C VAL A 487 14.88 0.51 -23.80
N VAL A 488 13.67 1.06 -23.65
CA VAL A 488 13.25 1.79 -22.45
C VAL A 488 12.29 0.92 -21.65
N VAL A 489 12.58 0.71 -20.37
CA VAL A 489 11.68 0.05 -19.42
C VAL A 489 11.17 1.09 -18.43
N GLU A 490 9.87 1.38 -18.47
CA GLU A 490 9.20 2.28 -17.54
C GLU A 490 8.54 1.47 -16.43
N MET A 491 9.06 1.62 -15.21
CA MET A 491 8.59 0.91 -14.01
C MET A 491 7.67 1.72 -13.09
N GLY A 492 7.42 2.99 -13.44
CA GLY A 492 6.46 3.91 -12.84
C GLY A 492 5.15 3.98 -13.61
N LEU A 493 4.50 5.15 -13.56
CA LEU A 493 3.34 5.52 -14.36
C LEU A 493 3.79 5.99 -15.75
N PRO A 494 3.45 5.27 -16.84
CA PRO A 494 3.84 5.68 -18.19
C PRO A 494 2.90 6.79 -18.70
N ALA A 495 3.36 8.04 -18.67
CA ALA A 495 2.66 9.14 -19.36
C ALA A 495 2.85 9.10 -20.89
N ARG A 496 3.92 8.45 -21.35
CA ARG A 496 4.28 8.30 -22.76
C ARG A 496 4.67 6.86 -23.05
N SER A 497 4.39 6.41 -24.25
CA SER A 497 4.76 5.07 -24.74
C SER A 497 5.66 5.12 -25.98
N ASP A 498 6.02 6.32 -26.43
CA ASP A 498 6.81 6.56 -27.63
C ASP A 498 8.32 6.74 -27.35
N LEU A 499 8.80 6.26 -26.21
CA LEU A 499 10.19 6.38 -25.79
C LEU A 499 11.05 5.23 -26.30
N GLY A 500 12.23 5.53 -26.84
CA GLY A 500 13.17 4.54 -27.36
C GLY A 500 12.70 3.78 -28.61
N ALA A 501 13.48 2.78 -29.00
CA ALA A 501 13.13 1.87 -30.08
C ALA A 501 12.04 0.87 -29.68
N VAL A 502 12.12 0.41 -28.43
CA VAL A 502 11.11 -0.41 -27.77
C VAL A 502 10.85 0.19 -26.40
N HIS A 503 9.57 0.36 -26.06
CA HIS A 503 9.11 0.79 -24.75
C HIS A 503 8.39 -0.35 -24.05
N ILE A 504 8.81 -0.71 -22.84
CA ILE A 504 8.18 -1.72 -21.98
C ILE A 504 7.65 -1.01 -20.74
N ALA A 505 6.35 -1.00 -20.55
CA ALA A 505 5.72 -0.47 -19.34
C ALA A 505 5.31 -1.62 -18.42
N THR A 506 5.80 -1.62 -17.17
CA THR A 506 5.45 -2.63 -16.16
C THR A 506 4.36 -2.20 -15.20
N HIS A 507 4.01 -0.91 -15.20
CA HIS A 507 2.90 -0.37 -14.40
C HIS A 507 3.09 -0.59 -12.89
N GLY A 508 4.34 -0.62 -12.44
CA GLY A 508 4.72 -0.90 -11.06
C GLY A 508 6.17 -1.34 -10.93
N SER A 509 6.78 -1.03 -9.78
CA SER A 509 8.19 -1.31 -9.51
C SER A 509 8.42 -2.50 -8.56
N ALA A 510 7.42 -3.36 -8.36
CA ALA A 510 7.54 -4.58 -7.57
C ALA A 510 8.64 -5.49 -8.14
N ARG A 511 9.21 -6.38 -7.31
CA ARG A 511 10.20 -7.37 -7.75
C ARG A 511 9.66 -8.20 -8.92
N VAL A 512 8.39 -8.64 -8.83
CA VAL A 512 7.73 -9.40 -9.91
C VAL A 512 7.49 -8.60 -11.19
N CYS A 513 7.33 -7.28 -11.10
CA CYS A 513 7.24 -6.41 -12.28
C CYS A 513 8.60 -6.32 -13.01
N GLY A 514 9.69 -6.20 -12.25
CA GLY A 514 11.05 -6.26 -12.79
C GLY A 514 11.37 -7.61 -13.44
N GLN A 515 10.91 -8.71 -12.81
CA GLN A 515 11.03 -10.05 -13.39
C GLN A 515 10.25 -10.18 -14.71
N ALA A 516 8.99 -9.73 -14.76
CA ALA A 516 8.20 -9.80 -15.99
C ALA A 516 8.82 -8.98 -17.13
N ALA A 517 9.38 -7.81 -16.87
CA ALA A 517 10.12 -7.04 -17.87
C ALA A 517 11.40 -7.77 -18.34
N ALA A 518 12.16 -8.36 -17.42
CA ALA A 518 13.35 -9.13 -17.77
C ALA A 518 13.01 -10.35 -18.64
N GLU A 519 11.88 -11.00 -18.40
CA GLU A 519 11.37 -12.10 -19.24
C GLU A 519 11.01 -11.63 -20.66
N VAL A 520 10.43 -10.43 -20.83
CA VAL A 520 10.22 -9.83 -22.16
C VAL A 520 11.55 -9.59 -22.87
N LEU A 521 12.54 -9.03 -22.16
CA LEU A 521 13.85 -8.72 -22.72
C LEU A 521 14.62 -9.99 -23.12
N ALA A 522 14.49 -11.07 -22.34
CA ALA A 522 15.15 -12.35 -22.59
C ALA A 522 14.35 -13.31 -23.50
N GLY A 523 13.09 -13.01 -23.82
CA GLY A 523 12.23 -13.83 -24.68
C GLY A 523 11.67 -15.07 -23.98
N SER A 524 11.47 -14.98 -22.67
CA SER A 524 10.94 -16.06 -21.83
C SER A 524 9.56 -15.75 -21.24
N LEU A 525 8.89 -14.70 -21.74
CA LEU A 525 7.52 -14.34 -21.35
C LEU A 525 6.46 -15.08 -22.17
#